data_AF-A0A7Y2EM38-F1
#
_entry.id   AF-A0A7Y2EM38-F1
#
_cell.length_a   1.000
_cell.length_b   1.000
_cell.length_c   1.000
_cell.angle_alpha   90.00
_cell.angle_beta   90.00
_cell.angle_gamma   90.00
#
_symmetry.space_group_name_H-M   'P 1'
#
loop_
_entity.id
_entity.type
_entity.pdbx_description
1 polymer ?
#
loop_
_entity_poly.entity_id
_entity_poly.type
_entity_poly.pdbx_seq_one_letter_code
_entity_poly.pdbx_strand_id
1 'polypeptide(L)'
;MTEPPEHTVGDNGEAANDAVTPAMRLLNLQAKHRALDTKINELYEFPYQNQILLQRLKKEKLRLKDAIERLKDEMIPDLNA
;
A
#
# COMPACT_ATOMS: atom_id res chain seq x y z
N MET A 1 -7.17 56.58 -8.65
CA MET A 1 -8.26 55.63 -8.33
C MET A 1 -8.55 54.87 -9.62
N THR A 2 -8.30 53.58 -9.81
CA THR A 2 -8.01 52.42 -8.96
C THR A 2 -7.49 51.35 -9.93
N GLU A 3 -6.31 50.81 -9.72
CA GLU A 3 -6.03 49.43 -10.14
C GLU A 3 -6.36 48.57 -8.92
N PRO A 4 -7.03 47.43 -9.12
CA PRO A 4 -6.24 46.21 -8.98
C PRO A 4 -6.56 45.13 -10.04
N PRO A 5 -5.57 44.29 -10.37
CA PRO A 5 -5.78 43.06 -11.13
C PRO A 5 -6.49 42.02 -10.26
N GLU A 6 -7.64 41.50 -10.72
CA GLU A 6 -8.24 40.26 -10.18
C GLU A 6 -7.41 39.08 -10.64
N HIS A 7 -6.27 38.86 -9.98
CA HIS A 7 -5.65 37.55 -9.98
C HIS A 7 -6.54 36.68 -9.07
N THR A 8 -7.43 35.92 -9.68
CA THR A 8 -8.06 34.77 -9.03
C THR A 8 -6.93 33.80 -8.70
N VAL A 9 -6.29 33.99 -7.54
CA VAL A 9 -5.36 33.04 -6.96
C VAL A 9 -6.19 31.78 -6.78
N GLY A 10 -5.99 30.82 -7.66
CA GLY A 10 -6.33 29.43 -7.40
C GLY A 10 -5.41 28.96 -6.27
N ASP A 11 -5.65 29.42 -5.06
CA ASP A 11 -5.08 28.81 -3.86
C ASP A 11 -6.04 27.69 -3.48
N ASN A 12 -6.01 26.65 -4.31
CA ASN A 12 -6.30 25.31 -3.86
C ASN A 12 -5.07 24.87 -3.03
N GLY A 13 -4.82 25.60 -1.95
CA GLY A 13 -3.80 25.30 -0.97
C GLY A 13 -4.34 24.19 -0.11
N GLU A 14 -4.16 22.96 -0.58
CA GLU A 14 -4.40 21.67 0.10
C GLU A 14 -3.57 21.53 1.39
N ALA A 15 -3.69 22.50 2.29
CA ALA A 15 -2.97 22.62 3.54
C ALA A 15 -3.75 21.92 4.66
N ALA A 16 -3.92 20.60 4.55
CA ALA A 16 -4.40 19.78 5.68
C ALA A 16 -4.11 18.26 5.57
N ASN A 17 -3.26 17.79 4.66
CA ASN A 17 -2.87 16.38 4.68
C ASN A 17 -1.64 16.16 5.59
N ASP A 18 -1.86 16.19 6.90
CA ASP A 18 -1.09 15.44 7.91
C ASP A 18 -1.32 13.91 7.76
N ALA A 19 -1.73 13.48 6.58
CA ALA A 19 -2.24 12.15 6.31
C ALA A 19 -1.17 11.39 5.54
N VAL A 20 -0.62 10.34 6.16
CA VAL A 20 0.11 9.28 5.47
C VAL A 20 -0.64 8.96 4.17
N THR A 21 -0.09 9.40 3.03
CA THR A 21 -0.77 9.27 1.75
C THR A 21 -1.07 7.80 1.51
N PRO A 22 -2.21 7.46 0.89
CA PRO A 22 -2.56 6.08 0.62
C PRO A 22 -1.47 5.35 -0.21
N ALA A 23 -0.71 6.09 -1.03
CA ALA A 23 0.52 5.62 -1.68
C ALA A 23 1.61 5.14 -0.68
N MET A 24 1.83 5.87 0.42
CA MET A 24 2.79 5.50 1.46
C MET A 24 2.35 4.25 2.23
N ARG A 25 1.04 4.11 2.48
CA ARG A 25 0.47 2.87 3.08
C ARG A 25 0.66 1.68 2.15
N LEU A 26 0.43 1.85 0.84
CA LEU A 26 0.64 0.83 -0.18
C LEU A 26 2.09 0.39 -0.22
N LEU A 27 3.03 1.34 -0.21
CA LEU A 27 4.47 1.07 -0.19
C LEU A 27 4.87 0.28 1.06
N ASN A 28 4.33 0.64 2.23
CA ASN A 28 4.61 -0.08 3.48
C ASN A 28 4.07 -1.52 3.44
N LEU A 29 2.86 -1.72 2.91
CA LEU A 29 2.27 -3.04 2.72
C LEU A 29 3.07 -3.88 1.71
N GLN A 30 3.52 -3.28 0.60
CA GLN A 30 4.38 -3.95 -0.38
C GLN A 30 5.74 -4.35 0.21
N ALA A 31 6.36 -3.47 1.01
CA ALA A 31 7.61 -3.76 1.70
C ALA A 31 7.45 -4.92 2.69
N LYS A 32 6.37 -4.91 3.49
CA LYS A 32 6.00 -6.02 4.39
C LYS A 32 5.77 -7.32 3.62
N HIS A 33 5.03 -7.27 2.52
CA HIS A 33 4.79 -8.42 1.65
C HIS A 33 6.11 -8.99 1.10
N ARG A 34 7.03 -8.16 0.62
CA ARG A 34 8.36 -8.61 0.16
C ARG A 34 9.19 -9.24 1.27
N ALA A 35 9.18 -8.68 2.48
CA ALA A 35 9.88 -9.26 3.62
C ALA A 35 9.32 -10.64 3.98
N LEU A 36 7.99 -10.77 3.97
CA LEU A 36 7.31 -12.05 4.17
C LEU A 36 7.62 -13.06 3.07
N ASP A 37 7.69 -12.61 1.81
CA ASP A 37 8.04 -13.46 0.68
C ASP A 37 9.46 -14.03 0.79
N THR A 38 10.41 -13.16 1.16
CA THR A 38 11.81 -13.55 1.42
C THR A 38 11.87 -14.60 2.52
N LYS A 39 11.16 -14.36 3.64
CA LYS A 39 11.11 -15.28 4.77
C LYS A 39 10.47 -16.61 4.40
N ILE A 40 9.42 -16.61 3.57
CA ILE A 40 8.82 -17.83 3.05
C ILE A 40 9.83 -18.60 2.19
N ASN A 41 10.62 -17.91 1.37
CA ASN A 41 11.62 -18.50 0.50
C ASN A 41 12.75 -19.16 1.30
N GLU A 42 13.24 -18.51 2.36
CA GLU A 42 14.20 -19.09 3.31
C GLU A 42 13.62 -20.34 4.01
N LEU A 43 12.34 -20.29 4.40
CA LEU A 43 11.67 -21.43 5.05
C LEU A 43 11.39 -22.59 4.08
N TYR A 44 11.42 -22.34 2.77
CA TYR A 44 11.32 -23.37 1.74
C TYR A 44 12.58 -24.24 1.65
N GLU A 45 13.72 -23.79 2.18
CA GLU A 45 14.93 -24.62 2.30
C GLU A 45 14.76 -25.76 3.32
N PHE A 46 13.87 -25.58 4.31
CA PHE A 46 13.57 -26.58 5.34
C PHE A 46 12.06 -26.83 5.47
N PRO A 47 11.42 -27.41 4.42
CA PRO A 47 9.96 -27.47 4.33
C PRO A 47 9.36 -28.39 5.39
N TYR A 48 10.04 -29.49 5.74
CA TYR A 48 9.54 -30.46 6.72
C TYR A 48 9.47 -29.92 8.16
N GLN A 49 10.39 -29.04 8.53
CA GLN A 49 10.46 -28.47 9.88
C GLN A 49 9.53 -27.27 10.05
N ASN A 50 9.20 -26.60 8.95
CA ASN A 50 8.48 -25.34 8.96
C ASN A 50 7.09 -25.41 8.31
N GLN A 51 6.51 -26.59 8.06
CA GLN A 51 5.22 -26.71 7.38
C GLN A 51 4.11 -25.83 8.01
N ILE A 52 3.99 -25.83 9.34
CA ILE A 52 2.99 -24.99 10.04
C ILE A 52 3.29 -23.50 9.86
N LEU A 53 4.57 -23.12 9.91
CA LEU A 53 5.00 -21.74 9.75
C LEU A 53 4.77 -21.27 8.30
N LEU A 54 5.14 -22.07 7.31
CA LEU A 54 4.89 -21.85 5.88
C LEU A 54 3.39 -21.70 5.58
N GLN A 55 2.54 -22.53 6.17
CA GLN A 55 1.08 -22.42 6.06
C GLN A 55 0.58 -21.08 6.60
N ARG A 56 1.06 -20.65 7.78
CA ARG A 56 0.71 -19.34 8.36
C ARG A 56 1.21 -18.18 7.50
N LEU A 57 2.46 -18.21 7.07
CA LEU A 57 3.06 -17.13 6.28
C LEU A 57 2.43 -17.05 4.89
N LYS A 58 2.08 -18.16 4.25
CA LYS A 58 1.28 -18.15 3.00
C LYS A 58 -0.06 -17.46 3.20
N LYS A 59 -0.74 -17.74 4.31
CA LYS A 59 -2.02 -17.11 4.65
C LYS A 59 -1.86 -15.62 4.94
N GLU A 60 -0.78 -15.22 5.61
CA GLU A 60 -0.45 -13.83 5.90
C GLU A 60 -0.04 -13.06 4.64
N LYS A 61 0.75 -13.69 3.75
CA LYS A 61 1.09 -13.17 2.42
C LYS A 61 -0.17 -12.93 1.58
N LEU A 62 -1.12 -13.88 1.58
CA LEU A 62 -2.39 -13.72 0.87
C LEU A 62 -3.19 -12.55 1.43
N ARG A 63 -3.26 -12.40 2.76
CA ARG A 63 -3.93 -11.26 3.41
C ARG A 63 -3.29 -9.92 3.08
N LEU A 64 -1.96 -9.86 3.03
CA LEU A 64 -1.23 -8.65 2.62
C LEU A 64 -1.50 -8.31 1.16
N LYS A 65 -1.52 -9.31 0.28
CA LYS A 65 -1.89 -9.12 -1.13
C LYS A 65 -3.31 -8.57 -1.26
N ASP A 66 -4.27 -9.18 -0.55
CA ASP A 66 -5.68 -8.74 -0.54
C ASP A 66 -5.84 -7.31 -0.01
N ALA A 67 -5.11 -6.96 1.06
CA ALA A 67 -5.08 -5.61 1.60
C ALA A 67 -4.44 -4.59 0.63
N ILE A 68 -3.37 -4.99 -0.09
CA ILE A 68 -2.77 -4.17 -1.14
C ILE A 68 -3.77 -3.98 -2.28
N GLU A 69 -4.45 -5.06 -2.72
CA GLU A 69 -5.44 -5.02 -3.79
C GLU A 69 -6.62 -4.13 -3.41
N ARG A 70 -7.18 -4.25 -2.20
CA ARG A 70 -8.23 -3.34 -1.72
C ARG A 70 -7.80 -1.88 -1.64
N LEU A 71 -6.62 -1.61 -1.09
CA LEU A 71 -6.11 -0.25 -1.00
C LEU A 71 -5.81 0.34 -2.38
N LYS A 72 -5.39 -0.50 -3.32
CA LYS A 72 -5.11 -0.12 -4.71
C LYS A 72 -6.40 0.10 -5.50
N ASP A 73 -7.43 -0.68 -5.23
CA ASP A 73 -8.79 -0.56 -5.79
C ASP A 73 -9.47 0.72 -5.29
N GLU A 74 -9.34 1.06 -4.00
CA GLU A 74 -9.78 2.35 -3.46
C GLU A 74 -9.05 3.55 -4.10
N MET A 75 -7.80 3.39 -4.55
CA MET A 75 -7.04 4.44 -5.24
C MET A 75 -7.24 4.46 -6.76
N ILE A 76 -7.52 3.32 -7.38
CA ILE A 76 -7.65 3.15 -8.83
C ILE A 76 -8.94 2.35 -9.05
N PRO A 77 -10.11 3.03 -9.09
CA PRO A 77 -11.42 2.37 -9.08
C PRO A 77 -11.80 1.74 -10.44
N ASP A 78 -10.87 1.07 -11.15
CA ASP A 78 -11.15 0.53 -12.49
C ASP A 78 -10.22 -0.64 -12.91
N LEU A 79 -9.88 -1.61 -12.04
CA LEU A 79 -9.03 -2.72 -12.52
C LEU A 79 -9.40 -4.15 -12.10
N ASN A 80 -10.61 -4.42 -11.60
CA ASN A 80 -11.12 -5.79 -11.55
C ASN A 80 -12.64 -5.83 -11.78
N ALA A 81 -13.03 -5.89 -13.06
CA ALA A 81 -14.28 -6.48 -13.53
C ALA A 81 -13.96 -7.79 -14.25
#